data_AF-D9PWN1-F1
#
_entry.id   AF-D9PWN1-F1
#
_cell.length_a   1.000
_cell.length_b   1.000
_cell.length_c   1.000
_cell.angle_alpha   90.00
_cell.angle_beta   90.00
_cell.angle_gamma   90.00
#
_symmetry.space_group_name_H-M   'P 1'
#
loop_
_entity.id
_entity.type
_entity.pdbx_description
1 polymer ?
#
loop_
_entity_poly.entity_id
_entity_poly.type
_entity_poly.pdbx_seq_one_letter_code
_entity_poly.pdbx_strand_id
1 'polypeptide(L)'
;MKIGKLTVIDVAIILFLASLVLYGFLKTSDIDSNIQTFTFDSSEMTKVQIKYNDLYSKGKIINSKINGYNSLTQKRGVIYGEVLWVGTINGRVEVLMNVSGKKILAGEYQDKFADYYIDSITLEATGTQNATDIIIEPIKIQRMSDLLLDIPSRYEMTTNIPISNVDVSRFQELSRELYSREKHVSITLDIQNGRIEILQATPEAIKISDEVLGDLDGQTDFITIRVYNADSNVLEKIKSRYKVIKVINLSTL
;
A
#
# COMPACT_ATOMS: atom_id res chain seq x y z
N MET A 1 -1.54 11.98 56.06
CA MET A 1 -2.13 12.58 54.85
C MET A 1 -3.05 11.54 54.23
N LYS A 2 -4.37 11.65 54.46
CA LYS A 2 -5.36 10.66 54.00
C LYS A 2 -5.77 11.04 52.58
N ILE A 3 -5.53 10.14 51.63
CA ILE A 3 -6.08 10.20 50.27
C ILE A 3 -7.61 10.33 50.39
N GLY A 4 -8.16 11.37 49.76
CA GLY A 4 -9.56 11.78 49.91
C GLY A 4 -10.53 10.66 49.53
N LYS A 5 -11.58 10.50 50.32
CA LYS A 5 -12.63 9.51 50.11
C LYS A 5 -13.38 9.84 48.81
N LEU A 6 -13.21 9.01 47.78
CA LEU A 6 -14.10 8.99 46.62
C LEU A 6 -15.54 8.86 47.11
N THR A 7 -16.43 9.74 46.66
CA THR A 7 -17.86 9.62 46.97
C THR A 7 -18.53 8.64 46.01
N VAL A 8 -19.67 8.08 46.41
CA VAL A 8 -20.44 7.12 45.59
C VAL A 8 -20.80 7.72 44.22
N ILE A 9 -21.00 9.04 44.16
CA ILE A 9 -21.27 9.79 42.93
C ILE A 9 -20.05 9.79 42.00
N ASP A 10 -18.85 9.98 42.54
CA ASP A 10 -17.61 9.95 41.74
C ASP A 10 -17.39 8.57 41.10
N VAL A 11 -17.69 7.49 41.84
CA VAL A 11 -17.62 6.11 41.32
C VAL A 11 -18.64 5.88 40.21
N ALA A 12 -19.86 6.41 40.34
CA ALA A 12 -20.90 6.30 39.31
C ALA A 12 -20.52 7.03 38.03
N ILE A 13 -19.90 8.22 38.13
CA ILE A 13 -19.42 9.00 36.98
C ILE A 13 -18.28 8.25 36.26
N ILE A 14 -17.33 7.69 37.01
CA ILE A 14 -16.22 6.91 36.43
C ILE A 14 -16.75 5.67 35.70
N LEU A 15 -17.70 4.94 36.30
CA LEU A 15 -18.31 3.78 35.66
C LEU A 15 -19.12 4.16 34.41
N PHE A 16 -19.80 5.30 34.41
CA PHE A 16 -20.54 5.82 33.27
C PHE A 16 -19.61 6.26 32.12
N LEU A 17 -18.49 6.90 32.43
CA LEU A 17 -17.47 7.25 31.41
C LEU A 17 -16.78 6.00 30.88
N ALA A 18 -16.43 5.05 31.74
CA ALA A 18 -15.85 3.77 31.32
C ALA A 18 -16.83 2.97 30.45
N SER A 19 -18.13 2.98 30.77
CA SER A 19 -19.14 2.30 29.96
C SER A 19 -19.41 3.01 28.64
N LEU A 20 -19.31 4.34 28.56
CA LEU A 20 -19.35 5.08 27.30
C LEU A 20 -18.15 4.77 26.41
N VAL A 21 -16.95 4.65 26.99
CA VAL A 21 -15.74 4.24 26.26
C VAL A 21 -15.89 2.79 25.76
N LEU A 22 -16.31 1.87 26.63
CA LEU A 22 -16.59 0.47 26.27
C LEU A 22 -17.69 0.37 25.21
N TYR A 23 -18.76 1.17 25.31
CA TYR A 23 -19.84 1.22 24.33
C TYR A 23 -19.36 1.81 23.00
N GLY A 24 -18.47 2.80 23.02
CA GLY A 24 -17.78 3.31 21.83
C GLY A 24 -17.02 2.20 21.11
N PHE A 25 -16.21 1.43 21.85
CA PHE A 25 -15.49 0.27 21.32
C PHE A 25 -16.43 -0.83 20.79
N LEU A 26 -17.52 -1.13 21.50
CA LEU A 26 -18.51 -2.13 21.10
C LEU A 26 -19.32 -1.69 19.88
N LYS A 27 -19.65 -0.40 19.73
CA LYS A 27 -20.42 0.10 18.59
C LYS A 27 -19.56 0.26 17.33
N THR A 28 -18.26 0.46 17.46
CA THR A 28 -17.30 0.30 16.34
C THR A 28 -17.01 -1.16 16.01
N SER A 29 -17.33 -2.08 16.93
CA SER A 29 -17.27 -3.51 16.70
C SER A 29 -18.67 -3.99 16.31
N ASP A 30 -19.12 -3.69 15.10
CA ASP A 30 -20.37 -4.30 14.60
C ASP A 30 -20.20 -5.83 14.64
N ILE A 31 -20.88 -6.48 15.59
CA ILE A 31 -20.72 -7.88 15.99
C ILE A 31 -21.12 -8.86 14.86
N ASP A 32 -21.65 -8.38 13.73
CA ASP A 32 -22.03 -9.19 12.56
C ASP A 32 -21.28 -8.85 11.27
N SER A 33 -20.29 -7.95 11.29
CA SER A 33 -19.48 -7.66 10.10
C SER A 33 -17.99 -7.75 10.44
N ASN A 34 -17.24 -8.60 9.72
CA ASN A 34 -15.78 -8.73 9.84
C ASN A 34 -15.01 -7.46 9.36
N ILE A 35 -15.63 -6.29 9.45
CA ILE A 35 -15.12 -5.00 8.99
C ILE A 35 -14.26 -4.40 10.10
N GLN A 36 -12.98 -4.17 9.80
CA GLN A 36 -12.07 -3.49 10.73
C GLN A 36 -11.81 -2.06 10.25
N THR A 37 -12.04 -1.09 11.13
CA THR A 37 -11.94 0.33 10.79
C THR A 37 -10.82 1.01 11.59
N PHE A 38 -9.95 1.75 10.90
CA PHE A 38 -8.81 2.46 11.50
C PHE A 38 -8.79 3.90 10.97
N THR A 39 -8.83 4.88 11.86
CA THR A 39 -8.82 6.30 11.48
C THR A 39 -7.53 6.96 11.92
N PHE A 40 -6.97 7.79 11.05
CA PHE A 40 -5.74 8.53 11.23
C PHE A 40 -5.96 9.98 10.81
N ASP A 41 -5.29 10.90 11.48
CA ASP A 41 -5.16 12.27 11.01
C ASP A 41 -3.86 12.48 10.20
N SER A 42 -3.72 13.64 9.60
CA SER A 42 -2.55 14.01 8.79
C SER A 42 -1.20 13.94 9.51
N SER A 43 -1.15 13.95 10.85
CA SER A 43 0.09 13.80 11.61
C SER A 43 0.53 12.33 11.76
N GLU A 44 -0.37 11.39 11.45
CA GLU A 44 -0.17 9.96 11.63
C GLU A 44 0.00 9.21 10.31
N MET A 45 0.29 9.90 9.22
CA MET A 45 0.33 9.32 7.87
C MET A 45 1.26 8.12 7.74
N THR A 46 2.41 8.09 8.41
CA THR A 46 3.29 6.91 8.42
C THR A 46 2.59 5.66 8.99
N LYS A 47 1.69 5.82 9.97
CA LYS A 47 0.90 4.70 10.53
C LYS A 47 -0.10 4.16 9.51
N VAL A 48 -0.60 5.00 8.61
CA VAL A 48 -1.48 4.59 7.50
C VAL A 48 -0.77 3.58 6.62
N GLN A 49 0.48 3.86 6.20
CA GLN A 49 1.25 2.94 5.37
C GLN A 49 1.50 1.61 6.10
N ILE A 50 1.93 1.67 7.36
CA ILE A 50 2.16 0.46 8.18
C ILE A 50 0.87 -0.37 8.26
N LYS A 51 -0.27 0.28 8.53
CA LYS A 51 -1.53 -0.44 8.69
C LYS A 51 -2.07 -0.98 7.37
N TYR A 52 -1.95 -0.23 6.28
CA TYR A 52 -2.27 -0.70 4.95
C TYR A 52 -1.44 -1.95 4.60
N ASN A 53 -0.12 -1.92 4.80
CA ASN A 53 0.75 -3.05 4.52
C ASN A 53 0.39 -4.30 5.36
N ASP A 54 0.05 -4.13 6.65
CA ASP A 54 -0.44 -5.21 7.50
C ASP A 54 -1.71 -5.86 6.93
N LEU A 55 -2.71 -5.04 6.55
CA LEU A 55 -3.98 -5.51 6.00
C LEU A 55 -3.80 -6.15 4.61
N TYR A 56 -2.97 -5.54 3.77
CA TYR A 56 -2.62 -6.02 2.43
C TYR A 56 -1.90 -7.37 2.51
N SER A 57 -0.96 -7.55 3.45
CA SER A 57 -0.25 -8.83 3.64
C SER A 57 -1.19 -9.98 4.01
N LYS A 58 -2.33 -9.67 4.63
CA LYS A 58 -3.41 -10.62 4.97
C LYS A 58 -4.44 -10.77 3.85
N GLY A 59 -4.19 -10.17 2.69
CA GLY A 59 -5.08 -10.19 1.52
C GLY A 59 -6.42 -9.51 1.74
N LYS A 60 -6.54 -8.55 2.66
CA LYS A 60 -7.82 -7.84 2.86
C LYS A 60 -8.13 -6.92 1.68
N ILE A 61 -9.42 -6.77 1.37
CA ILE A 61 -9.89 -5.66 0.53
C ILE A 61 -9.91 -4.43 1.43
N ILE A 62 -9.26 -3.36 1.01
CA ILE A 62 -9.10 -2.15 1.84
C ILE A 62 -9.85 -1.03 1.13
N ASN A 63 -10.92 -0.55 1.74
CA ASN A 63 -11.58 0.68 1.33
C ASN A 63 -11.07 1.81 2.19
N SER A 64 -11.19 3.04 1.70
CA SER A 64 -10.86 4.21 2.48
C SER A 64 -11.83 5.34 2.27
N LYS A 65 -12.09 6.07 3.35
CA LYS A 65 -12.73 7.38 3.36
C LYS A 65 -11.67 8.43 3.66
N ILE A 66 -11.47 9.37 2.74
CA ILE A 66 -10.55 10.50 2.92
C ILE A 66 -11.37 11.78 3.04
N ASN A 67 -11.18 12.50 4.15
CA ASN A 67 -11.66 13.87 4.29
C ASN A 67 -10.50 14.81 4.00
N GLY A 68 -10.77 15.89 3.28
CA GLY A 68 -9.73 16.85 2.90
C GLY A 68 -10.16 17.72 1.73
N TYR A 69 -9.25 18.01 0.82
CA TYR A 69 -9.44 19.02 -0.22
C TYR A 69 -9.08 18.52 -1.60
N ASN A 70 -9.91 18.85 -2.60
CA ASN A 70 -9.52 18.63 -3.99
C ASN A 70 -8.40 19.60 -4.39
N SER A 71 -7.29 19.09 -4.93
CA SER A 71 -6.09 19.90 -5.17
C SER A 71 -6.26 20.99 -6.24
N LEU A 72 -7.16 20.79 -7.20
CA LEU A 72 -7.43 21.77 -8.25
C LEU A 72 -8.40 22.86 -7.80
N THR A 73 -9.51 22.47 -7.18
CA THR A 73 -10.60 23.39 -6.82
C THR A 73 -10.44 23.99 -5.43
N GLN A 74 -9.55 23.44 -4.60
CA GLN A 74 -9.35 23.81 -3.20
C GLN A 74 -10.63 23.70 -2.34
N LYS A 75 -11.63 22.95 -2.82
CA LYS A 75 -12.87 22.72 -2.10
C LYS A 75 -12.72 21.54 -1.17
N ARG A 76 -13.16 21.72 0.07
CA ARG A 76 -13.28 20.65 1.05
C ARG A 76 -14.34 19.65 0.60
N GLY A 77 -14.05 18.37 0.78
CA GLY A 77 -14.96 17.29 0.44
C GLY A 77 -14.57 15.97 1.10
N VAL A 78 -15.23 14.92 0.65
CA VAL A 78 -14.97 13.54 1.09
C VAL A 78 -14.94 12.64 -0.14
N ILE A 79 -13.92 11.79 -0.23
CA ILE A 79 -13.85 10.73 -1.23
C ILE A 79 -13.88 9.37 -0.56
N TYR A 80 -14.47 8.39 -1.23
CA TYR A 80 -14.56 7.00 -0.77
C TYR A 80 -14.24 6.05 -1.92
N GLY A 81 -13.43 5.03 -1.67
CA GLY A 81 -13.05 4.06 -2.70
C GLY A 81 -12.09 2.98 -2.19
N GLU A 82 -11.77 2.03 -3.06
CA GLU A 82 -10.80 0.97 -2.76
C GLU A 82 -9.37 1.54 -2.80
N VAL A 83 -8.55 1.24 -1.80
CA VAL A 83 -7.13 1.58 -1.77
C VAL A 83 -6.37 0.57 -2.63
N LEU A 84 -5.75 1.07 -3.68
CA LEU A 84 -4.96 0.27 -4.62
C LEU A 84 -3.50 0.15 -4.18
N TRP A 85 -2.94 1.23 -3.62
CA TRP A 85 -1.53 1.30 -3.25
C TRP A 85 -1.29 2.36 -2.18
N VAL A 86 -0.33 2.13 -1.29
CA VAL A 86 0.17 3.14 -0.35
C VAL A 86 1.69 3.07 -0.31
N GLY A 87 2.35 4.19 -0.53
CA GLY A 87 3.80 4.28 -0.46
C GLY A 87 4.27 5.62 0.09
N THR A 88 5.57 5.69 0.36
CA THR A 88 6.23 6.90 0.86
C THR A 88 7.19 7.40 -0.21
N ILE A 89 6.91 8.58 -0.75
CA ILE A 89 7.74 9.22 -1.78
C ILE A 89 8.33 10.50 -1.21
N ASN A 90 9.66 10.62 -1.21
CA ASN A 90 10.37 11.75 -0.62
C ASN A 90 9.95 12.08 0.83
N GLY A 91 9.65 11.03 1.62
CA GLY A 91 9.23 11.16 3.01
C GLY A 91 7.76 11.52 3.24
N ARG A 92 6.94 11.56 2.17
CA ARG A 92 5.50 11.84 2.24
C ARG A 92 4.68 10.62 1.86
N VAL A 93 3.61 10.36 2.58
CA VAL A 93 2.74 9.22 2.28
C VAL A 93 1.74 9.59 1.19
N GLU A 94 1.65 8.72 0.20
CA GLU A 94 0.70 8.79 -0.90
C GLU A 94 -0.22 7.57 -0.89
N VAL A 95 -1.48 7.78 -1.22
CA VAL A 95 -2.55 6.77 -1.21
C VAL A 95 -3.23 6.80 -2.58
N LEU A 96 -3.03 5.77 -3.39
CA LEU A 96 -3.74 5.61 -4.64
C LEU A 96 -5.06 4.90 -4.40
N MET A 97 -6.17 5.50 -4.85
CA MET A 97 -7.50 4.96 -4.67
C MET A 97 -8.25 4.77 -5.99
N ASN A 98 -9.10 3.76 -6.06
CA ASN A 98 -10.15 3.62 -7.06
C ASN A 98 -11.46 4.21 -6.53
N VAL A 99 -11.78 5.43 -6.94
CA VAL A 99 -13.02 6.12 -6.58
C VAL A 99 -13.98 6.03 -7.76
N SER A 100 -14.97 5.15 -7.66
CA SER A 100 -16.00 4.93 -8.71
C SER A 100 -15.41 4.66 -10.11
N GLY A 101 -14.37 3.83 -10.20
CA GLY A 101 -13.71 3.47 -11.45
C GLY A 101 -12.60 4.41 -11.90
N LYS A 102 -12.33 5.49 -11.17
CA LYS A 102 -11.25 6.45 -11.46
C LYS A 102 -10.12 6.32 -10.45
N LYS A 103 -8.88 6.24 -10.94
CA LYS A 103 -7.67 6.36 -10.10
C LYS A 103 -7.56 7.80 -9.59
N ILE A 104 -7.53 7.97 -8.28
CA ILE A 104 -7.32 9.25 -7.58
C ILE A 104 -6.11 9.08 -6.67
N LEU A 105 -5.10 9.94 -6.83
CA LEU A 105 -3.97 9.98 -5.90
C LEU A 105 -4.28 10.97 -4.78
N ALA A 106 -4.28 10.49 -3.55
CA ALA A 106 -4.38 11.33 -2.36
C ALA A 106 -3.03 11.40 -1.65
N GLY A 107 -2.65 12.58 -1.17
CA GLY A 107 -1.37 12.79 -0.52
C GLY A 107 -1.43 13.87 0.54
N GLU A 108 -0.30 14.08 1.22
CA GLU A 108 -0.14 15.19 2.15
C GLU A 108 -0.21 16.55 1.45
N TYR A 109 -0.45 17.62 2.22
CA TYR A 109 -0.43 18.98 1.69
C TYR A 109 0.89 19.28 0.96
N GLN A 110 0.79 20.03 -0.15
CA GLN A 110 1.91 20.40 -1.02
C GLN A 110 2.50 19.26 -1.85
N ASP A 111 1.90 18.07 -1.83
CA ASP A 111 2.15 17.12 -2.90
C ASP A 111 1.66 17.71 -4.24
N LYS A 112 2.56 17.72 -5.22
CA LYS A 112 2.32 18.32 -6.54
C LYS A 112 1.54 17.38 -7.46
N PHE A 113 1.55 16.08 -7.17
CA PHE A 113 0.93 15.04 -7.99
C PHE A 113 -0.40 14.57 -7.42
N ALA A 114 -0.69 14.88 -6.16
CA ALA A 114 -1.95 14.56 -5.53
C ALA A 114 -3.14 15.25 -6.22
N ASP A 115 -4.17 14.46 -6.53
CA ASP A 115 -5.50 14.91 -6.94
C ASP A 115 -6.31 15.38 -5.71
N TYR A 116 -5.93 14.92 -4.52
CA TYR A 116 -6.63 15.20 -3.25
C TYR A 116 -5.65 15.33 -2.07
N TYR A 117 -5.81 16.35 -1.24
CA TYR A 117 -5.05 16.52 0.00
C TYR A 117 -5.77 15.88 1.19
N ILE A 118 -5.02 15.17 2.02
CA ILE A 118 -5.54 14.40 3.16
C ILE A 118 -5.50 15.27 4.43
N ASP A 119 -6.66 15.51 5.04
CA ASP A 119 -6.74 15.97 6.43
C ASP A 119 -6.85 14.78 7.39
N SER A 120 -7.72 13.83 7.04
CA SER A 120 -7.90 12.57 7.75
C SER A 120 -8.27 11.45 6.81
N ILE A 121 -7.87 10.24 7.19
CA ILE A 121 -8.10 9.03 6.43
C ILE A 121 -8.61 7.93 7.35
N THR A 122 -9.65 7.24 6.91
CA THR A 122 -10.16 6.03 7.54
C THR A 122 -9.92 4.86 6.60
N LEU A 123 -9.27 3.81 7.06
CA LEU A 123 -9.11 2.53 6.37
C LEU A 123 -10.16 1.54 6.90
N GLU A 124 -10.89 0.91 5.99
CA GLU A 124 -11.89 -0.11 6.25
C GLU A 124 -11.47 -1.41 5.56
N ALA A 125 -11.09 -2.42 6.35
CA ALA A 125 -10.72 -3.72 5.83
C ALA A 125 -11.94 -4.65 5.78
N THR A 126 -12.23 -5.22 4.61
CA THR A 126 -13.35 -6.13 4.39
C THR A 126 -12.90 -7.36 3.60
N GLY A 127 -13.59 -8.49 3.80
CA GLY A 127 -13.39 -9.73 3.03
C GLY A 127 -11.93 -10.18 2.90
N THR A 128 -11.65 -10.91 1.83
CA THR A 128 -10.30 -11.24 1.35
C THR A 128 -10.30 -11.18 -0.18
N GLN A 129 -9.23 -10.66 -0.76
CA GLN A 129 -9.00 -10.70 -2.20
C GLN A 129 -8.66 -12.12 -2.62
N ASN A 130 -9.19 -12.54 -3.77
CA ASN A 130 -8.74 -13.76 -4.43
C ASN A 130 -7.36 -13.51 -5.04
N ALA A 131 -6.32 -13.68 -4.22
CA ALA A 131 -4.94 -13.43 -4.59
C ALA A 131 -4.02 -14.49 -3.97
N THR A 132 -2.93 -14.78 -4.66
CA THR A 132 -1.89 -15.71 -4.22
C THR A 132 -0.54 -15.02 -4.26
N ASP A 133 0.17 -15.03 -3.14
CA ASP A 133 1.54 -14.56 -3.07
C ASP A 133 2.48 -15.74 -3.39
N ILE A 134 3.36 -15.53 -4.37
CA ILE A 134 4.36 -16.49 -4.82
C ILE A 134 5.73 -15.86 -4.57
N ILE A 135 6.51 -16.48 -3.70
CA ILE A 135 7.84 -16.03 -3.33
C ILE A 135 8.85 -16.86 -4.12
N ILE A 136 9.70 -16.20 -4.92
CA ILE A 136 10.76 -16.83 -5.71
C ILE A 136 12.15 -16.38 -5.23
N GLU A 137 13.16 -17.19 -5.53
CA GLU A 137 14.55 -16.85 -5.22
C GLU A 137 15.05 -15.58 -5.95
N PRO A 138 16.05 -14.91 -5.37
CA PRO A 138 16.87 -13.91 -6.07
C PRO A 138 17.22 -14.31 -7.50
N ILE A 139 17.05 -13.39 -8.44
CA ILE A 139 17.50 -13.56 -9.82
C ILE A 139 18.48 -12.45 -10.20
N LYS A 140 19.39 -12.77 -11.12
CA LYS A 140 20.21 -11.76 -11.78
C LYS A 140 19.42 -11.16 -12.92
N ILE A 141 19.51 -9.85 -13.06
CA ILE A 141 18.84 -9.09 -14.10
C ILE A 141 19.84 -8.16 -14.78
N GLN A 142 19.70 -8.02 -16.09
CA GLN A 142 20.44 -7.07 -16.92
C GLN A 142 19.60 -5.83 -17.26
N ARG A 143 18.31 -5.87 -16.92
CA ARG A 143 17.35 -4.78 -17.12
C ARG A 143 16.06 -5.07 -16.37
N MET A 144 15.20 -4.06 -16.25
CA MET A 144 13.94 -4.20 -15.51
C MET A 144 12.98 -5.18 -16.21
N SER A 145 13.02 -5.30 -17.54
CA SER A 145 12.16 -6.23 -18.28
C SER A 145 12.37 -7.69 -17.92
N ASP A 146 13.52 -8.07 -17.35
CA ASP A 146 13.80 -9.44 -16.90
C ASP A 146 12.87 -9.89 -15.75
N LEU A 147 12.24 -8.92 -15.08
CA LEU A 147 11.23 -9.13 -14.04
C LEU A 147 9.82 -9.36 -14.59
N LEU A 148 9.59 -9.15 -15.89
CA LEU A 148 8.26 -9.32 -16.48
C LEU A 148 7.89 -10.81 -16.58
N LEU A 149 6.67 -11.12 -16.14
CA LEU A 149 6.12 -12.46 -16.17
C LEU A 149 5.17 -12.61 -17.36
N ASP A 150 5.37 -13.68 -18.11
CA ASP A 150 4.48 -14.08 -19.22
C ASP A 150 3.28 -14.89 -18.70
N ILE A 151 2.44 -14.20 -17.93
CA ILE A 151 1.21 -14.75 -17.34
C ILE A 151 0.00 -13.88 -17.71
N PRO A 152 -1.18 -14.50 -17.96
CA PRO A 152 -2.38 -13.76 -18.34
C PRO A 152 -3.05 -13.03 -17.17
N SER A 153 -2.72 -13.39 -15.93
CA SER A 153 -3.29 -12.80 -14.72
C SER A 153 -2.65 -11.46 -14.38
N ARG A 154 -3.44 -10.55 -13.81
CA ARG A 154 -2.92 -9.34 -13.17
C ARG A 154 -2.01 -9.75 -12.02
N TYR A 155 -0.86 -9.09 -11.91
CA TYR A 155 0.06 -9.28 -10.80
C TYR A 155 0.73 -7.99 -10.38
N GLU A 156 1.26 -8.00 -9.17
CA GLU A 156 2.09 -6.94 -8.61
C GLU A 156 3.37 -7.57 -8.05
N MET A 157 4.47 -6.83 -8.09
CA MET A 157 5.79 -7.30 -7.66
C MET A 157 6.35 -6.44 -6.54
N THR A 158 6.91 -7.09 -5.53
CA THR A 158 7.71 -6.44 -4.48
C THR A 158 9.06 -7.12 -4.34
N THR A 159 10.13 -6.35 -4.44
CA THR A 159 11.51 -6.80 -4.24
C THR A 159 12.43 -5.56 -4.12
N ASN A 160 13.71 -5.78 -3.82
CA ASN A 160 14.73 -4.74 -3.94
C ASN A 160 15.85 -5.20 -4.86
N ILE A 161 16.55 -4.24 -5.45
CA ILE A 161 17.71 -4.51 -6.29
C ILE A 161 18.86 -3.63 -5.80
N PRO A 162 19.88 -4.18 -5.12
CA PRO A 162 21.10 -3.46 -4.81
C PRO A 162 21.77 -2.99 -6.11
N ILE A 163 22.22 -1.74 -6.13
CA ILE A 163 22.89 -1.14 -7.27
C ILE A 163 24.18 -0.47 -6.84
N SER A 164 25.20 -0.59 -7.67
CA SER A 164 26.53 -0.02 -7.41
C SER A 164 26.71 1.40 -7.96
N ASN A 165 25.91 1.79 -8.95
CA ASN A 165 25.95 3.11 -9.57
C ASN A 165 24.55 3.72 -9.62
N VAL A 166 24.45 4.98 -9.22
CA VAL A 166 23.18 5.67 -9.00
C VAL A 166 23.10 6.89 -9.89
N ASP A 167 22.26 6.83 -10.93
CA ASP A 167 21.90 8.01 -11.72
C ASP A 167 20.61 8.62 -11.19
N VAL A 168 20.74 9.55 -10.23
CA VAL A 168 19.61 10.24 -9.59
C VAL A 168 18.72 10.95 -10.64
N SER A 169 19.29 11.42 -11.75
CA SER A 169 18.53 12.14 -12.78
C SER A 169 17.55 11.21 -13.51
N ARG A 170 17.96 9.97 -13.81
CA ARG A 170 17.06 8.95 -14.38
C ARG A 170 15.93 8.57 -13.44
N PHE A 171 16.16 8.54 -12.13
CA PHE A 171 15.09 8.26 -11.17
C PHE A 171 14.09 9.42 -10.99
N GLN A 172 14.52 10.66 -11.22
CA GLN A 172 13.60 11.80 -11.30
C GLN A 172 12.71 11.71 -12.55
N GLU A 173 13.31 11.33 -13.69
CA GLU A 173 12.57 11.06 -14.92
C GLU A 173 11.60 9.90 -14.74
N LEU A 174 12.05 8.79 -14.14
CA LEU A 174 11.21 7.63 -13.86
C LEU A 174 9.99 8.00 -13.00
N SER A 175 10.20 8.75 -11.91
CA SER A 175 9.09 9.22 -11.07
C SER A 175 8.06 10.00 -11.88
N ARG A 176 8.50 10.90 -12.78
CA ARG A 176 7.61 11.68 -13.65
C ARG A 176 6.80 10.77 -14.58
N GLU A 177 7.45 9.81 -15.25
CA GLU A 177 6.76 8.89 -16.16
C GLU A 177 5.76 8.00 -15.42
N LEU A 178 6.10 7.51 -14.22
CA LEU A 178 5.21 6.73 -13.37
C LEU A 178 3.99 7.53 -12.90
N TYR A 179 4.15 8.79 -12.46
CA TYR A 179 2.98 9.63 -12.16
C TYR A 179 2.09 9.86 -13.38
N SER A 180 2.69 10.07 -14.56
CA SER A 180 1.95 10.35 -15.79
C SER A 180 1.14 9.15 -16.29
N ARG A 181 1.71 7.94 -16.22
CA ARG A 181 1.13 6.73 -16.81
C ARG A 181 0.39 5.86 -15.79
N GLU A 182 0.86 5.83 -14.54
CA GLU A 182 0.36 4.94 -13.49
C GLU A 182 -0.24 5.66 -12.27
N LYS A 183 -0.14 7.00 -12.22
CA LYS A 183 -0.65 7.87 -11.13
C LYS A 183 0.04 7.71 -9.76
N HIS A 184 1.06 6.88 -9.65
CA HIS A 184 1.82 6.66 -8.41
C HIS A 184 3.22 6.13 -8.74
N VAL A 185 4.14 6.14 -7.78
CA VAL A 185 5.54 5.74 -7.97
C VAL A 185 5.84 4.45 -7.19
N SER A 186 5.63 3.30 -7.83
CA SER A 186 5.88 1.98 -7.22
C SER A 186 7.35 1.53 -7.28
N ILE A 187 8.21 2.26 -8.00
CA ILE A 187 9.63 1.95 -8.18
C ILE A 187 10.44 3.20 -7.86
N THR A 188 11.27 3.12 -6.81
CA THR A 188 12.02 4.26 -6.29
C THR A 188 13.49 3.91 -6.06
N LEU A 189 14.29 4.94 -5.81
CA LEU A 189 15.68 4.82 -5.43
C LEU A 189 15.84 5.12 -3.94
N ASP A 190 16.30 4.13 -3.18
CA ASP A 190 16.77 4.30 -1.82
C ASP A 190 18.28 4.62 -1.86
N ILE A 191 18.58 5.92 -1.85
CA ILE A 191 19.95 6.44 -1.90
C ILE A 191 20.76 6.00 -0.66
N GLN A 192 20.12 5.88 0.51
CA GLN A 192 20.81 5.57 1.75
C GLN A 192 21.33 4.13 1.75
N ASN A 193 20.54 3.20 1.22
CA ASN A 193 20.89 1.79 1.15
C ASN A 193 21.43 1.36 -0.23
N GLY A 194 21.54 2.28 -1.19
CA GLY A 194 22.09 2.01 -2.52
C GLY A 194 21.30 0.94 -3.29
N ARG A 195 19.96 1.05 -3.30
CA ARG A 195 19.09 0.05 -3.92
C ARG A 195 17.89 0.67 -4.63
N ILE A 196 17.40 -0.03 -5.62
CA ILE A 196 16.08 0.19 -6.20
C ILE A 196 15.07 -0.54 -5.31
N GLU A 197 14.04 0.17 -4.86
CA GLU A 197 12.92 -0.42 -4.14
C GLU A 197 11.74 -0.57 -5.09
N ILE A 198 11.25 -1.80 -5.23
CA ILE A 198 10.05 -2.13 -6.01
C ILE A 198 8.97 -2.50 -4.99
N LEU A 199 7.93 -1.69 -4.90
CA LEU A 199 6.82 -1.88 -3.96
C LEU A 199 5.50 -1.99 -4.71
N GLN A 200 4.97 -3.21 -4.80
CA GLN A 200 3.70 -3.51 -5.46
C GLN A 200 3.65 -3.00 -6.91
N ALA A 201 4.76 -3.07 -7.62
CA ALA A 201 4.86 -2.56 -8.98
C ALA A 201 4.05 -3.44 -9.96
N THR A 202 3.29 -2.77 -10.81
CA THR A 202 2.55 -3.42 -11.90
C THR A 202 3.49 -3.79 -13.05
N PRO A 203 3.06 -4.64 -13.99
CA PRO A 203 3.85 -4.94 -15.19
C PRO A 203 4.11 -3.68 -16.04
N GLU A 204 3.19 -2.72 -16.02
CA GLU A 204 3.34 -1.44 -16.73
C GLU A 204 4.40 -0.56 -16.07
N ALA A 205 4.42 -0.48 -14.74
CA ALA A 205 5.47 0.23 -14.00
C ALA A 205 6.86 -0.35 -14.29
N ILE A 206 6.98 -1.68 -14.39
CA ILE A 206 8.24 -2.36 -14.75
C ILE A 206 8.67 -1.99 -16.18
N LYS A 207 7.75 -1.95 -17.15
CA LYS A 207 8.05 -1.53 -18.53
C LYS A 207 8.50 -0.07 -18.61
N ILE A 208 7.81 0.84 -17.90
CA ILE A 208 8.20 2.25 -17.82
C ILE A 208 9.62 2.37 -17.25
N SER A 209 9.92 1.58 -16.22
CA SER A 209 11.24 1.56 -15.59
C SER A 209 12.32 1.02 -16.52
N ASP A 210 12.00 0.01 -17.34
CA ASP A 210 12.90 -0.51 -18.38
C ASP A 210 13.23 0.55 -19.43
N GLU A 211 12.21 1.27 -19.92
CA GLU A 211 12.34 2.34 -20.91
C GLU A 211 13.24 3.49 -20.41
N VAL A 212 13.13 3.86 -19.13
CA VAL A 212 13.87 5.01 -18.54
C VAL A 212 15.24 4.61 -18.00
N LEU A 213 15.31 3.53 -17.23
CA LEU A 213 16.57 3.11 -16.58
C LEU A 213 17.50 2.41 -17.56
N GLY A 214 16.95 1.73 -18.57
CA GLY A 214 17.71 0.99 -19.57
C GLY A 214 18.45 -0.20 -18.96
N ASP A 215 19.70 -0.38 -19.40
CA ASP A 215 20.55 -1.46 -18.89
C ASP A 215 20.84 -1.27 -17.40
N LEU A 216 20.67 -2.37 -16.68
CA LEU A 216 20.89 -2.51 -15.25
C LEU A 216 21.85 -3.68 -15.02
N ASP A 217 22.64 -3.68 -13.96
CA ASP A 217 23.32 -4.90 -13.51
C ASP A 217 23.01 -5.08 -12.03
N GLY A 218 22.16 -6.05 -11.72
CA GLY A 218 21.62 -6.23 -10.39
C GLY A 218 21.26 -7.68 -10.09
N GLN A 219 21.31 -8.01 -8.80
CA GLN A 219 20.74 -9.24 -8.28
C GLN A 219 19.61 -8.87 -7.34
N THR A 220 18.40 -9.36 -7.59
CA THR A 220 17.25 -9.03 -6.74
C THR A 220 17.39 -9.65 -5.35
N ASP A 221 16.67 -9.11 -4.38
CA ASP A 221 16.29 -9.87 -3.18
C ASP A 221 15.28 -10.97 -3.55
N PHE A 222 14.75 -11.70 -2.56
CA PHE A 222 13.56 -12.52 -2.78
C PHE A 222 12.47 -11.67 -3.41
N ILE A 223 11.80 -12.24 -4.42
CA ILE A 223 10.74 -11.54 -5.14
C ILE A 223 9.41 -12.09 -4.66
N THR A 224 8.55 -11.21 -4.16
CA THR A 224 7.16 -11.54 -3.88
C THR A 224 6.32 -11.10 -5.06
N ILE A 225 5.64 -12.06 -5.69
CA ILE A 225 4.72 -11.83 -6.80
C ILE A 225 3.32 -12.08 -6.26
N ARG A 226 2.50 -11.03 -6.15
CA ARG A 226 1.08 -11.18 -5.85
C ARG A 226 0.32 -11.36 -7.14
N VAL A 227 -0.29 -12.52 -7.35
CA VAL A 227 -1.09 -12.82 -8.53
C VAL A 227 -2.56 -12.83 -8.15
N TYR A 228 -3.37 -12.05 -8.86
CA TYR A 228 -4.81 -11.97 -8.66
C TYR A 228 -5.53 -13.04 -9.48
N ASN A 229 -6.48 -13.73 -8.86
CA ASN A 229 -7.23 -14.83 -9.45
C ASN A 229 -6.29 -15.87 -10.10
N ALA A 230 -5.24 -16.26 -9.40
CA ALA A 230 -4.28 -17.25 -9.88
C ALA A 230 -4.96 -18.62 -10.06
N ASP A 231 -4.77 -19.23 -11.21
CA ASP A 231 -5.16 -20.62 -11.46
C ASP A 231 -3.94 -21.54 -11.45
N SER A 232 -4.17 -22.85 -11.57
CA SER A 232 -3.10 -23.84 -11.59
C SER A 232 -2.14 -23.65 -12.76
N ASN A 233 -2.60 -23.17 -13.92
CA ASN A 233 -1.76 -22.94 -15.09
C ASN A 233 -0.76 -21.80 -14.85
N VAL A 234 -1.21 -20.71 -14.22
CA VAL A 234 -0.33 -19.60 -13.83
C VAL A 234 0.75 -20.06 -12.85
N LEU A 235 0.38 -20.86 -11.85
CA LEU A 235 1.34 -21.41 -10.89
C LEU A 235 2.39 -22.31 -11.55
N GLU A 236 1.97 -23.19 -12.47
CA GLU A 236 2.91 -24.07 -13.17
C GLU A 236 3.83 -23.29 -14.12
N LYS A 237 3.33 -22.26 -14.81
CA LYS A 237 4.18 -21.35 -15.61
C LYS A 237 5.28 -20.73 -14.76
N ILE A 238 4.96 -20.20 -13.57
CA ILE A 238 5.96 -19.57 -12.70
C ILE A 238 6.95 -20.62 -12.17
N LYS A 239 6.47 -21.76 -11.67
CA LYS A 239 7.35 -22.85 -11.16
C LYS A 239 8.28 -23.42 -12.23
N SER A 240 7.85 -23.44 -13.50
CA SER A 240 8.66 -23.97 -14.60
C SER A 240 9.86 -23.08 -14.96
N ARG A 241 9.78 -21.78 -14.65
CA ARG A 241 10.81 -20.77 -14.99
C ARG A 241 11.64 -20.32 -13.80
N TYR A 242 11.04 -20.32 -12.61
CA TYR A 242 11.64 -19.76 -11.40
C TYR A 242 11.66 -20.78 -10.26
N LYS A 243 12.68 -20.68 -9.41
CA LYS A 243 12.74 -21.45 -8.18
C LYS A 243 11.80 -20.83 -7.13
N VAL A 244 10.62 -21.44 -7.00
CA VAL A 244 9.60 -21.03 -6.03
C VAL A 244 9.94 -21.54 -4.63
N ILE A 245 9.99 -20.63 -3.67
CA ILE A 245 10.24 -20.91 -2.25
C ILE A 245 8.95 -21.17 -1.50
N LYS A 246 7.92 -20.36 -1.76
CA LYS A 246 6.67 -20.40 -1.02
C LYS A 246 5.51 -19.92 -1.87
N VAL A 247 4.35 -20.54 -1.67
CA VAL A 247 3.06 -20.11 -2.23
C VAL A 247 2.11 -19.91 -1.07
N ILE A 248 1.43 -18.77 -1.03
CA ILE A 248 0.50 -18.39 0.03
C ILE A 248 -0.82 -17.99 -0.63
N ASN A 249 -1.87 -18.78 -0.42
CA ASN A 249 -3.21 -18.40 -0.87
C ASN A 249 -3.85 -17.49 0.18
N LEU A 250 -4.13 -16.25 -0.20
CA LEU A 250 -4.66 -15.23 0.70
C LEU A 250 -6.17 -15.33 0.89
N SER A 251 -6.89 -16.02 0.00
CA SER A 251 -8.34 -16.20 0.15
C SER A 251 -8.71 -17.19 1.25
N THR A 252 -7.73 -17.96 1.74
CA THR A 252 -7.91 -19.02 2.74
C THR A 252 -7.29 -18.69 4.10
N LEU A 253 -6.78 -17.46 4.28
CA LEU A 253 -6.24 -16.94 5.55
C LEU A 253 -7.34 -16.25 6.38
#